data_AF-A0A915CWR8-F1
#
_entry.id   AF-A0A915CWR8-F1
#
_cell.length_a   1.000
_cell.length_b   1.000
_cell.length_c   1.000
_cell.angle_alpha   90.00
_cell.angle_beta   90.00
_cell.angle_gamma   90.00
#
_symmetry.space_group_name_H-M   'P 1'
#
loop_
_entity.id
_entity.type
_entity.pdbx_description
1 polymer ?
#
loop_
_entity_poly.entity_id
_entity_poly.type
_entity_poly.pdbx_seq_one_letter_code
_entity_poly.pdbx_strand_id
1 'polypeptide(L)'
;MASGLRQYYSAFSVLLNFVSSFAYLENDLSAVLSNFVNMNKTKERCWGFEADCPLENSYSRSHVKCLQRSRWPEANTEPKQVELFWKAGDFGSLKTRHSSIATICNSTAENGSLLRCSDHLRFCSAKNIFFNFKGLNAKNSSRYRTDVIGKGEAGGNCDFIDKQLLQTRADERGYLRSWADELIPLRVLP
;
A
#
# COMPACT_ATOMS: atom_id res chain seq x y z
N MET A 1 3.09 -0.71 28.20
CA MET A 1 3.34 0.50 27.38
C MET A 1 4.01 0.11 26.05
N ALA A 2 3.41 -0.83 25.29
CA ALA A 2 4.07 -1.52 24.16
C ALA A 2 3.12 -1.80 22.98
N SER A 3 2.10 -0.95 22.78
CA SER A 3 1.10 -1.08 21.71
C SER A 3 1.35 -0.17 20.50
N GLY A 4 2.24 0.82 20.61
CA GLY A 4 2.50 1.81 19.55
C GLY A 4 3.49 1.40 18.46
N LEU A 5 4.34 0.40 18.68
CA LEU A 5 5.43 0.05 17.75
C LEU A 5 5.01 -0.85 16.57
N ARG A 6 3.87 -1.56 16.65
CA ARG A 6 3.41 -2.46 15.57
C ARG A 6 2.81 -1.74 14.36
N GLN A 7 2.28 -0.53 14.52
CA GLN A 7 1.73 0.26 13.40
C GLN A 7 2.84 0.80 12.48
N TYR A 8 4.02 1.08 13.01
CA TYR A 8 5.14 1.64 12.23
C TYR A 8 5.76 0.63 11.25
N TYR A 9 5.83 -0.65 11.60
CA TYR A 9 6.36 -1.68 10.70
C TYR A 9 5.52 -1.90 9.43
N SER A 10 4.20 -1.67 9.51
CA SER A 10 3.31 -1.84 8.34
C SER A 10 3.44 -0.71 7.32
N ALA A 11 3.75 0.52 7.76
CA ALA A 11 4.04 1.64 6.86
C ALA A 11 5.42 1.48 6.20
N PHE A 12 6.38 0.88 6.91
CA PHE A 12 7.74 0.64 6.45
C PHE A 12 7.82 -0.31 5.23
N SER A 13 6.95 -1.32 5.17
CA SER A 13 6.88 -2.25 4.03
C SER A 13 6.29 -1.63 2.77
N VAL A 14 5.56 -0.51 2.86
CA VAL A 14 4.98 0.20 1.70
C VAL A 14 6.03 1.07 1.04
N LEU A 15 6.88 1.73 1.84
CA LEU A 15 7.96 2.58 1.35
C LEU A 15 9.08 1.77 0.67
N LEU A 16 9.43 0.59 1.20
CA LEU A 16 10.46 -0.27 0.59
C LEU A 16 10.10 -0.74 -0.83
N ASN A 17 8.81 -0.98 -1.12
CA ASN A 17 8.37 -1.38 -2.46
C ASN A 17 8.29 -0.20 -3.45
N PHE A 18 8.21 1.04 -2.98
CA PHE A 18 8.26 2.22 -3.84
C PHE A 18 9.71 2.58 -4.24
N VAL A 19 10.68 2.27 -3.38
CA VAL A 19 12.11 2.55 -3.62
C VAL A 19 12.76 1.47 -4.51
N SER A 20 12.23 0.25 -4.57
CA SER A 20 12.80 -0.83 -5.39
C SER A 20 12.65 -0.66 -6.91
N SER A 21 11.91 0.34 -7.40
CA SER A 21 11.85 0.65 -8.83
C SER A 21 12.94 1.61 -9.32
N PHE A 22 13.76 2.17 -8.41
CA PHE A 22 14.94 2.95 -8.77
C PHE A 22 16.19 2.18 -8.29
N ALA A 23 16.67 1.27 -9.13
CA ALA A 23 18.03 0.77 -9.00
C ALA A 23 19.01 1.95 -9.10
N TYR A 24 20.04 1.94 -8.24
CA TYR A 24 21.01 3.00 -7.93
C TYR A 24 20.62 3.98 -6.83
N LEU A 25 20.55 3.49 -5.58
CA LEU A 25 21.13 4.21 -4.44
C LEU A 25 21.58 3.16 -3.40
N GLU A 26 22.88 2.83 -3.38
CA GLU A 26 23.55 2.38 -2.15
C GLU A 26 23.59 3.58 -1.19
N ASN A 27 22.45 3.93 -0.60
CA ASN A 27 22.41 4.94 0.45
C ASN A 27 21.92 4.32 1.74
N ASP A 28 22.82 4.36 2.71
CA ASP A 28 22.71 3.93 4.09
C ASP A 28 21.29 4.07 4.65
N LEU A 29 20.60 2.92 4.78
CA LEU A 29 19.24 2.82 5.32
C LEU A 29 19.12 3.52 6.67
N SER A 30 20.22 3.62 7.44
CA SER A 30 20.28 4.30 8.73
C SER A 30 20.03 5.81 8.64
N ALA A 31 20.46 6.48 7.57
CA ALA A 31 20.25 7.91 7.36
C ALA A 31 18.81 8.24 6.94
N VAL A 32 18.22 7.39 6.10
CA VAL A 32 16.79 7.48 5.73
C VAL A 32 15.92 7.22 6.98
N LEU A 33 16.28 6.21 7.78
CA LEU A 33 15.64 5.90 9.06
C LEU A 33 15.77 7.04 10.07
N SER A 34 16.94 7.65 10.22
CA SER A 34 17.15 8.75 11.16
C SER A 34 16.34 9.99 10.79
N ASN A 35 16.20 10.28 9.50
CA ASN A 35 15.36 11.38 9.02
C ASN A 35 13.86 11.08 9.23
N PHE A 36 13.44 9.83 9.02
CA PHE A 36 12.06 9.40 9.28
C PHE A 36 11.69 9.53 10.76
N VAL A 37 12.60 9.17 11.67
CA VAL A 37 12.41 9.29 13.13
C VAL A 37 12.46 10.75 13.59
N ASN A 38 13.32 11.59 13.00
CA ASN A 38 13.45 13.00 13.39
C ASN A 38 12.25 13.86 12.95
N MET A 39 11.63 13.60 11.80
CA MET A 39 10.39 14.31 11.41
C MET A 39 9.26 14.09 12.41
N ASN A 40 9.23 12.95 13.11
CA ASN A 40 8.22 12.64 14.12
C ASN A 40 8.52 13.28 15.50
N LYS A 41 9.70 13.89 15.71
CA LYS A 41 10.07 14.53 16.99
C LYS A 41 9.66 16.00 17.08
N THR A 42 9.51 16.68 15.95
CA THR A 42 8.97 18.04 15.88
C THR A 42 7.58 17.96 15.28
N LYS A 43 6.51 18.10 16.08
CA LYS A 43 5.10 18.07 15.64
C LYS A 43 4.73 19.08 14.52
N GLU A 44 5.69 19.87 14.06
CA GLU A 44 5.52 20.93 13.05
C GLU A 44 5.61 20.42 11.61
N ARG A 45 6.18 19.23 11.34
CA ARG A 45 6.32 18.69 9.98
C ARG A 45 5.95 17.22 9.89
N CYS A 46 5.35 16.83 8.79
CA CYS A 46 4.85 15.47 8.55
C CYS A 46 4.92 15.11 7.06
N TRP A 47 4.68 13.84 6.72
CA TRP A 47 4.76 13.41 5.32
C TRP A 47 3.55 13.85 4.49
N GLY A 48 2.37 13.91 5.10
CA GLY A 48 1.13 14.33 4.43
C GLY A 48 0.06 13.25 4.39
N PHE A 49 0.38 12.00 4.74
CA PHE A 49 -0.59 10.90 4.74
C PHE A 49 -1.18 10.61 6.11
N GLU A 50 -0.57 11.14 7.17
CA GLU A 50 -1.00 10.97 8.55
C GLU A 50 -2.36 11.68 8.78
N ALA A 51 -3.11 11.19 9.77
CA ALA A 51 -4.44 11.74 10.10
C ALA A 51 -4.34 13.22 10.52
N ASP A 52 -3.40 13.52 11.41
CA ASP A 52 -3.19 14.85 12.00
C ASP A 52 -2.12 15.67 11.24
N CYS A 53 -2.04 15.50 9.91
CA CYS A 53 -1.11 16.21 9.05
C CYS A 53 -1.86 17.08 8.03
N PRO A 54 -2.02 18.39 8.28
CA PRO A 54 -2.54 19.31 7.28
C PRO A 54 -1.54 19.53 6.16
N LEU A 55 -2.02 19.88 4.96
CA LEU A 55 -1.17 20.12 3.78
C LEU A 55 -0.07 21.15 4.09
N GLU A 56 -0.36 22.19 4.88
CA GLU A 56 0.62 23.23 5.22
C GLU A 56 1.85 22.72 5.96
N ASN A 57 1.71 21.63 6.71
CA ASN A 57 2.80 21.00 7.47
C ASN A 57 3.41 19.81 6.74
N SER A 58 2.92 19.48 5.54
CA SER A 58 3.38 18.31 4.79
C SER A 58 4.73 18.56 4.11
N TYR A 59 5.42 17.47 3.81
CA TYR A 59 6.65 17.50 3.03
C TYR A 59 6.45 18.22 1.69
N SER A 60 5.34 17.95 0.99
CA SER A 60 5.04 18.50 -0.33
C SER A 60 4.96 20.03 -0.32
N ARG A 61 4.34 20.62 0.72
CA ARG A 61 4.17 22.07 0.80
C ARG A 61 5.49 22.84 0.83
N SER A 62 6.51 22.26 1.46
CA SER A 62 7.82 22.90 1.64
C SER A 62 8.80 22.60 0.51
N HIS A 63 8.59 21.54 -0.27
CA HIS A 63 9.55 21.07 -1.28
C HIS A 63 9.07 21.22 -2.72
N VAL A 64 7.76 21.20 -2.97
CA VAL A 64 7.20 21.33 -4.32
C VAL A 64 7.28 22.80 -4.75
N LYS A 65 7.90 23.03 -5.91
CA LYS A 65 7.99 24.36 -6.54
C LYS A 65 7.28 24.34 -7.88
N CYS A 66 6.14 25.02 -7.98
CA CYS A 66 5.40 25.17 -9.23
C CYS A 66 5.90 26.42 -9.97
N LEU A 67 6.95 26.27 -10.78
CA LEU A 67 7.57 27.38 -11.51
C LEU A 67 6.70 27.94 -12.64
N GLN A 68 5.74 27.16 -13.12
CA GLN A 68 4.86 27.50 -14.23
C GLN A 68 3.40 27.39 -13.82
N ARG A 69 2.53 28.20 -14.44
CA ARG A 69 1.08 28.02 -14.28
C ARG A 69 0.63 26.81 -15.09
N SER A 70 -0.15 25.94 -14.46
CA SER A 70 -0.81 24.85 -15.16
C SER A 70 -1.77 25.40 -16.23
N ARG A 71 -1.85 24.70 -17.36
CA ARG A 71 -2.89 24.92 -18.37
C ARG A 71 -4.21 24.23 -18.03
N TRP A 72 -4.20 23.37 -17.02
CA TRP A 72 -5.39 22.68 -16.50
C TRP A 72 -6.21 23.66 -15.65
N PRO A 73 -7.50 23.90 -15.98
CA PRO A 73 -8.35 24.83 -15.24
C PRO A 73 -8.40 24.57 -13.73
N GLU A 74 -8.36 23.30 -13.34
CA GLU A 74 -8.46 22.82 -11.96
C GLU A 74 -7.21 23.12 -11.13
N ALA A 75 -6.07 23.39 -11.79
CA ALA A 75 -4.79 23.65 -11.16
C ALA A 75 -4.12 24.94 -11.67
N ASN A 76 -4.91 25.93 -12.08
CA ASN A 76 -4.40 27.17 -12.68
C ASN A 76 -3.67 28.14 -11.72
N THR A 77 -3.69 27.86 -10.42
CA THR A 77 -3.00 28.63 -9.36
C THR A 77 -1.99 27.74 -8.64
N GLU A 78 -0.91 28.33 -8.12
CA GLU A 78 0.15 27.57 -7.45
C GLU A 78 -0.36 26.68 -6.29
N PRO A 79 -1.23 27.16 -5.37
CA PRO A 79 -1.71 26.32 -4.27
C PRO A 79 -2.49 25.10 -4.77
N LYS A 80 -3.31 25.27 -5.82
CA LYS A 80 -4.05 24.16 -6.44
C LYS A 80 -3.14 23.18 -7.18
N GLN A 81 -2.03 23.64 -7.75
CA GLN A 81 -1.02 22.74 -8.35
C GLN A 81 -0.34 21.90 -7.29
N VAL A 82 0.07 22.51 -6.18
CA VAL A 82 0.67 21.81 -5.05
C VAL A 82 -0.31 20.79 -4.47
N GLU A 83 -1.57 21.18 -4.27
CA GLU A 83 -2.62 20.28 -3.79
C GLU A 83 -2.85 19.10 -4.75
N LEU A 84 -2.97 19.37 -6.06
CA LEU A 84 -3.17 18.32 -7.07
C LEU A 84 -1.98 17.37 -7.10
N PHE A 85 -0.75 17.90 -7.10
CA PHE A 85 0.46 17.10 -7.03
C PHE A 85 0.50 16.26 -5.75
N TRP A 86 0.21 16.86 -4.61
CA TRP A 86 0.16 16.16 -3.33
C TRP A 86 -0.85 15.00 -3.35
N LYS A 87 -2.06 15.25 -3.87
CA LYS A 87 -3.15 14.28 -3.92
C LYS A 87 -2.88 13.12 -4.88
N ALA A 88 -2.27 13.39 -6.04
CA ALA A 88 -2.13 12.40 -7.11
C ALA A 88 -0.72 11.78 -7.21
N GLY A 89 0.32 12.57 -7.03
CA GLY A 89 1.72 12.20 -7.26
C GLY A 89 2.58 12.07 -6.00
N ASP A 90 2.05 12.45 -4.84
CA ASP A 90 2.79 12.43 -3.57
C ASP A 90 2.00 11.71 -2.46
N PHE A 91 2.38 11.93 -1.20
CA PHE A 91 1.81 11.30 0.00
C PHE A 91 0.28 11.40 0.16
N GLY A 92 -0.40 12.37 -0.45
CA GLY A 92 -1.87 12.44 -0.43
C GLY A 92 -2.55 11.25 -1.11
N SER A 93 -1.88 10.64 -2.10
CA SER A 93 -2.33 9.40 -2.73
C SER A 93 -2.28 8.22 -1.75
N LEU A 94 -1.26 8.19 -0.87
CA LEU A 94 -1.13 7.19 0.19
C LEU A 94 -2.19 7.40 1.28
N LYS A 95 -2.53 8.64 1.61
CA LYS A 95 -3.62 8.96 2.56
C LYS A 95 -4.92 8.29 2.14
N THR A 96 -5.31 8.50 0.89
CA THR A 96 -6.54 7.94 0.30
C THR A 96 -6.51 6.40 0.31
N ARG A 97 -5.38 5.80 -0.08
CA ARG A 97 -5.24 4.33 -0.10
C ARG A 97 -5.24 3.73 1.29
N HIS A 98 -4.62 4.39 2.27
CA HIS A 98 -4.55 3.94 3.64
C HIS A 98 -5.90 4.05 4.34
N SER A 99 -6.66 5.13 4.08
CA SER A 99 -8.00 5.31 4.64
C SER A 99 -9.02 4.28 4.15
N SER A 100 -8.79 3.65 2.99
CA SER A 100 -9.67 2.60 2.48
C SER A 100 -9.28 1.18 2.87
N ILE A 101 -8.22 1.00 3.68
CA ILE A 101 -7.83 -0.33 4.15
C ILE A 101 -8.95 -0.91 5.01
N ALA A 102 -9.46 -2.07 4.61
CA ALA A 102 -10.44 -2.83 5.39
C ALA A 102 -9.99 -4.29 5.52
N THR A 103 -10.48 -4.94 6.57
CA THR A 103 -10.18 -6.33 6.88
C THR A 103 -11.04 -7.27 6.05
N ILE A 104 -10.39 -8.15 5.29
CA ILE A 104 -11.02 -9.19 4.46
C ILE A 104 -11.00 -10.54 5.17
N CYS A 105 -9.89 -10.88 5.82
CA CYS A 105 -9.80 -12.09 6.64
C CYS A 105 -9.19 -11.74 8.00
N ASN A 106 -9.71 -12.35 9.05
CA ASN A 106 -9.18 -12.23 10.40
C ASN A 106 -9.36 -13.54 11.17
N SER A 107 -8.45 -13.79 12.10
CA SER A 107 -8.57 -14.84 13.09
C SER A 107 -8.04 -14.34 14.43
N THR A 108 -8.68 -14.79 15.50
CA THR A 108 -8.32 -14.51 16.88
C THR A 108 -7.24 -15.46 17.41
N ALA A 109 -6.96 -16.56 16.70
CA ALA A 109 -5.93 -17.51 17.05
C ALA A 109 -4.52 -16.92 16.88
N GLU A 110 -3.56 -17.40 17.67
CA GLU A 110 -2.17 -16.92 17.63
C GLU A 110 -1.50 -17.17 16.27
N ASN A 111 -1.73 -18.36 15.71
CA ASN A 111 -1.34 -18.77 14.36
C ASN A 111 -2.38 -18.39 13.29
N GLY A 112 -3.42 -17.64 13.66
CA GLY A 112 -4.47 -17.17 12.79
C GLY A 112 -3.97 -16.25 11.68
N SER A 113 -4.71 -16.24 10.58
CA SER A 113 -4.44 -15.42 9.40
C SER A 113 -5.12 -14.06 9.50
N LEU A 114 -4.48 -13.06 8.90
CA LEU A 114 -5.02 -11.71 8.74
C LEU A 114 -4.79 -11.27 7.31
N LEU A 115 -5.80 -10.68 6.69
CA LEU A 115 -5.69 -10.01 5.40
C LEU A 115 -6.44 -8.69 5.47
N ARG A 116 -5.73 -7.60 5.23
CA ARG A 116 -6.27 -6.24 5.12
C ARG A 116 -5.85 -5.66 3.80
N CYS A 117 -6.77 -5.10 3.03
CA CYS A 117 -6.47 -4.51 1.73
C CYS A 117 -7.16 -3.16 1.58
N SER A 118 -6.54 -2.26 0.81
CA SER A 118 -7.18 -1.04 0.31
C SER A 118 -8.25 -1.36 -0.73
N ASP A 119 -8.96 -0.33 -1.18
CA ASP A 119 -9.78 -0.43 -2.40
C ASP A 119 -8.94 -0.90 -3.60
N HIS A 120 -9.62 -1.51 -4.56
CA HIS A 120 -9.06 -2.08 -5.79
C HIS A 120 -7.96 -3.15 -5.56
N LEU A 121 -7.78 -3.62 -4.31
CA LEU A 121 -6.73 -4.57 -3.91
C LEU A 121 -5.31 -4.12 -4.32
N ARG A 122 -5.08 -2.81 -4.46
CA ARG A 122 -3.78 -2.24 -4.85
C ARG A 122 -2.72 -2.39 -3.77
N PHE A 123 -3.14 -2.38 -2.51
CA PHE A 123 -2.27 -2.54 -1.37
C PHE A 123 -2.90 -3.51 -0.36
N CYS A 124 -2.14 -4.54 0.03
CA CYS A 124 -2.58 -5.53 0.99
C CYS A 124 -1.49 -5.78 2.04
N SER A 125 -1.91 -5.95 3.29
CA SER A 125 -1.10 -6.41 4.42
C SER A 125 -1.66 -7.74 4.88
N ALA A 126 -0.80 -8.76 4.92
CA ALA A 126 -1.17 -10.12 5.25
C ALA A 126 -0.29 -10.71 6.36
N LYS A 127 -0.89 -11.58 7.18
CA LYS A 127 -0.20 -12.43 8.16
C LYS A 127 -0.70 -13.86 7.97
N ASN A 128 0.21 -14.82 7.92
CA ASN A 128 -0.10 -16.26 7.80
C ASN A 128 -1.03 -16.60 6.62
N ILE A 129 -0.94 -15.86 5.51
CA ILE A 129 -1.56 -16.23 4.24
C ILE A 129 -0.53 -17.02 3.45
N PHE A 130 -0.92 -18.17 2.89
CA PHE A 130 -0.04 -19.00 2.08
C PHE A 130 -0.45 -18.96 0.61
N PHE A 131 0.53 -19.17 -0.26
CA PHE A 131 0.36 -19.39 -1.69
C PHE A 131 1.03 -20.71 -2.07
N ASN A 132 0.31 -21.58 -2.76
CA ASN A 132 0.75 -22.89 -3.20
C ASN A 132 0.98 -22.88 -4.72
N PHE A 133 2.24 -22.96 -5.14
CA PHE A 133 2.61 -22.88 -6.55
C PHE A 133 2.62 -24.23 -7.28
N LYS A 134 1.89 -25.24 -6.78
CA LYS A 134 1.87 -26.59 -7.38
C LYS A 134 1.36 -26.60 -8.82
N GLY A 135 0.38 -25.76 -9.15
CA GLY A 135 -0.16 -25.60 -10.50
C GLY A 135 0.71 -24.78 -11.45
N LEU A 136 1.82 -24.20 -10.97
CA LEU A 136 2.64 -23.29 -11.76
C LEU A 136 3.39 -24.02 -12.88
N ASN A 137 3.00 -23.77 -14.13
CA ASN A 137 3.83 -24.15 -15.28
C ASN A 137 4.97 -23.15 -15.47
N ALA A 138 6.14 -23.42 -14.88
CA ALA A 138 7.32 -22.55 -14.95
C ALA A 138 7.93 -22.41 -16.36
N LYS A 139 7.58 -23.30 -17.31
CA LYS A 139 8.12 -23.28 -18.68
C LYS A 139 7.42 -22.28 -19.61
N ASN A 140 6.31 -21.68 -19.16
CA ASN A 140 5.63 -20.63 -19.90
C ASN A 140 6.51 -19.35 -19.90
N SER A 141 6.81 -18.81 -21.07
CA SER A 141 7.71 -17.66 -21.26
C SER A 141 7.01 -16.29 -21.14
N SER A 142 5.69 -16.25 -20.89
CA SER A 142 5.01 -14.97 -20.71
C SER A 142 5.49 -14.29 -19.44
N ARG A 143 6.01 -13.06 -19.57
CA ARG A 143 6.46 -12.21 -18.45
C ARG A 143 5.31 -11.81 -17.53
N TYR A 144 4.09 -11.76 -18.05
CA TYR A 144 2.93 -11.19 -17.38
C TYR A 144 1.80 -12.22 -17.34
N ARG A 145 1.71 -12.91 -16.21
CA ARG A 145 0.81 -14.05 -16.00
C ARG A 145 -0.13 -13.79 -14.84
N THR A 146 -1.39 -14.12 -15.04
CA THR A 146 -2.46 -14.05 -14.03
C THR A 146 -2.92 -15.45 -13.60
N ASP A 147 -2.38 -16.50 -14.22
CA ASP A 147 -2.61 -17.92 -13.91
C ASP A 147 -1.59 -18.49 -12.90
N VAL A 148 -0.82 -17.63 -12.23
CA VAL A 148 0.24 -18.04 -11.29
C VAL A 148 -0.35 -18.70 -10.04
N ILE A 149 -1.49 -18.18 -9.57
CA ILE A 149 -2.20 -18.67 -8.38
C ILE A 149 -3.58 -19.16 -8.83
N GLY A 150 -3.78 -20.46 -8.78
CA GLY A 150 -5.03 -21.12 -9.13
C GLY A 150 -6.05 -21.19 -8.00
N LYS A 151 -7.23 -21.73 -8.33
CA LYS A 151 -8.31 -21.97 -7.37
C LYS A 151 -7.84 -22.88 -6.23
N GLY A 152 -7.94 -22.39 -5.00
CA GLY A 152 -7.57 -23.15 -3.80
C GLY A 152 -6.08 -23.19 -3.50
N GLU A 153 -5.27 -22.49 -4.29
CA GLU A 153 -3.83 -22.34 -4.11
C GLU A 153 -3.46 -21.14 -3.20
N ALA A 154 -4.38 -20.20 -2.98
CA ALA A 154 -4.26 -19.19 -1.93
C ALA A 154 -5.16 -19.54 -0.74
N GLY A 155 -4.67 -19.35 0.49
CA GLY A 155 -5.54 -19.49 1.65
C GLY A 155 -4.93 -19.03 2.97
N GLY A 156 -5.73 -19.16 4.02
CA GLY A 156 -5.33 -18.86 5.39
C GLY A 156 -6.29 -19.45 6.41
N ASN A 157 -5.84 -19.58 7.65
CA ASN A 157 -6.65 -19.95 8.80
C ASN A 157 -7.40 -18.69 9.32
N CYS A 158 -8.56 -18.40 8.74
CA CYS A 158 -9.39 -17.25 9.09
C CYS A 158 -10.65 -17.72 9.83
N ASP A 159 -10.95 -17.14 10.98
CA ASP A 159 -12.24 -17.37 11.67
C ASP A 159 -13.38 -16.74 10.86
N PHE A 160 -13.09 -15.61 10.22
CA PHE A 160 -14.01 -14.87 9.36
C PHE A 160 -13.32 -14.48 8.04
N ILE A 161 -14.08 -14.60 6.94
CA ILE A 161 -13.69 -14.12 5.63
C ILE A 161 -14.85 -13.36 4.97
N ASP A 162 -14.60 -12.11 4.57
CA ASP A 162 -15.54 -11.31 3.79
C ASP A 162 -15.29 -11.52 2.29
N LYS A 163 -15.92 -12.56 1.75
CA LYS A 163 -15.83 -12.88 0.32
C LYS A 163 -16.48 -11.82 -0.56
N GLN A 164 -17.53 -11.15 -0.08
CA GLN A 164 -18.23 -10.14 -0.86
C GLN A 164 -17.35 -8.91 -1.03
N LEU A 165 -16.76 -8.41 0.06
CA LEU A 165 -15.82 -7.29 0.03
C LEU A 165 -14.62 -7.59 -0.87
N LEU A 166 -14.05 -8.80 -0.77
CA LEU A 166 -12.95 -9.24 -1.63
C LEU A 166 -13.34 -9.18 -3.12
N GLN A 167 -14.52 -9.68 -3.50
CA GLN A 167 -14.98 -9.67 -4.88
C GLN A 167 -15.29 -8.25 -5.38
N THR A 168 -15.96 -7.43 -4.57
CA THR A 168 -16.29 -6.05 -4.93
C THR A 168 -15.04 -5.18 -5.14
N ARG A 169 -13.97 -5.44 -4.40
CA ARG A 169 -12.68 -4.73 -4.55
C ARG A 169 -11.75 -5.32 -5.61
N ALA A 170 -12.12 -6.43 -6.24
CA ALA A 170 -11.35 -7.06 -7.30
C ALA A 170 -11.75 -6.56 -8.71
N ASP A 171 -12.18 -5.29 -8.76
CA ASP A 171 -12.64 -4.58 -9.95
C ASP A 171 -11.49 -4.12 -10.85
N GLU A 172 -10.30 -3.92 -10.29
CA GLU A 172 -9.08 -3.77 -11.05
C GLU A 172 -8.28 -5.06 -11.04
N ARG A 173 -7.92 -5.55 -12.23
CA ARG A 173 -7.12 -6.76 -12.44
C ARG A 173 -5.92 -6.48 -13.33
N GLY A 174 -5.01 -7.46 -13.36
CA GLY A 174 -3.81 -7.44 -14.18
C GLY A 174 -2.54 -7.11 -13.40
N TYR A 175 -1.44 -7.47 -14.05
CA TYR A 175 -0.07 -7.37 -13.57
C TYR A 175 0.31 -5.95 -13.14
N LEU A 176 0.98 -5.85 -11.99
CA LEU A 176 1.46 -4.61 -11.37
C LEU A 176 0.36 -3.56 -11.09
N ARG A 177 -0.92 -3.94 -11.18
CA ARG A 177 -2.03 -3.04 -10.88
C ARG A 177 -2.67 -3.34 -9.53
N SER A 178 -2.94 -4.61 -9.25
CA SER A 178 -3.58 -5.05 -8.01
C SER A 178 -3.21 -6.49 -7.69
N TRP A 179 -3.61 -6.94 -6.50
CA TRP A 179 -3.53 -8.34 -6.05
C TRP A 179 -4.80 -9.14 -6.38
N ALA A 180 -5.66 -8.64 -7.25
CA ALA A 180 -6.98 -9.22 -7.46
C ALA A 180 -6.91 -10.65 -7.99
N ASP A 181 -6.07 -10.90 -9.00
CA ASP A 181 -5.96 -12.22 -9.63
C ASP A 181 -5.39 -13.27 -8.66
N GLU A 182 -4.51 -12.85 -7.75
CA GLU A 182 -3.89 -13.70 -6.72
C GLU A 182 -4.80 -13.95 -5.51
N LEU A 183 -5.67 -12.99 -5.16
CA LEU A 183 -6.50 -13.05 -3.94
C LEU A 183 -7.93 -13.52 -4.17
N ILE A 184 -8.52 -13.37 -5.37
CA ILE A 184 -9.85 -13.95 -5.68
C ILE A 184 -9.91 -15.46 -5.34
N PRO A 185 -8.87 -16.28 -5.60
CA PRO A 185 -8.86 -17.69 -5.25
C PRO A 185 -8.79 -18.02 -3.76
N LEU A 186 -8.66 -17.01 -2.88
CA LEU A 186 -8.44 -17.19 -1.44
C LEU A 186 -9.55 -18.01 -0.79
N ARG A 187 -9.15 -19.05 -0.05
CA ARG A 187 -10.05 -19.88 0.75
C ARG A 187 -9.63 -19.92 2.21
N VAL A 188 -10.61 -20.23 3.06
CA VAL A 188 -10.37 -20.59 4.46
C VAL A 188 -9.81 -22.02 4.49
N LEU A 189 -8.74 -22.20 5.26
CA LEU A 189 -8.25 -23.52 5.63
C LEU A 189 -8.99 -24.01 6.88
N PRO A 190 -9.30 -25.32 6.96
CA PRO A 190 -9.75 -25.93 8.21
C PRO A 190 -8.67 -25.91 9.29
#